data_AF-A0A7C5PIG0-F1
#
_entry.id   AF-A0A7C5PIG0-F1
#
_cell.length_a   1.000
_cell.length_b   1.000
_cell.length_c   1.000
_cell.angle_alpha   90.00
_cell.angle_beta   90.00
_cell.angle_gamma   90.00
#
_symmetry.space_group_name_H-M   'P 1'
#
loop_
_entity.id
_entity.type
_entity.pdbx_description
1 polymer ?
#
loop_
_entity_poly.entity_id
_entity_poly.type
_entity_poly.pdbx_seq_one_letter_code
_entity_poly.pdbx_strand_id
1 'polypeptide(L)'
;EFLVERFYRHPRVLQAMDRAAHAIEGLFREFLADPGKLPPEYRKRMERDSPERTVCDYLAGMTDRWLAARAGMDPETFTAR
;
A
#
# COMPACT_ATOMS: atom_id res chain seq x y z
N GLU A 1 -27.81 -1.59 -0.16
CA GLU A 1 -27.43 -2.83 0.54
C GLU A 1 -26.97 -3.98 -0.37
N PHE A 2 -27.61 -4.25 -1.51
CA PHE A 2 -27.31 -5.42 -2.37
C PHE A 2 -25.82 -5.62 -2.76
N LEU A 3 -25.08 -4.55 -3.12
CA LEU A 3 -23.67 -4.65 -3.54
C LEU A 3 -22.70 -4.91 -2.38
N VAL A 4 -22.98 -4.37 -1.19
CA VAL A 4 -22.12 -4.52 -0.01
C VAL A 4 -22.13 -5.97 0.46
N GLU A 5 -23.31 -6.59 0.52
CA GLU A 5 -23.45 -7.98 0.98
C GLU A 5 -23.02 -9.02 -0.05
N ARG A 6 -23.33 -8.82 -1.33
CA ARG A 6 -23.08 -9.85 -2.35
C ARG A 6 -21.74 -9.72 -3.06
N PHE A 7 -21.15 -8.53 -3.10
CA PHE A 7 -19.91 -8.27 -3.84
C PHE A 7 -18.73 -8.00 -2.89
N TYR A 8 -18.83 -6.98 -2.04
CA TYR A 8 -17.70 -6.56 -1.19
C TYR A 8 -17.36 -7.50 -0.03
N ARG A 9 -18.34 -8.28 0.46
CA ARG A 9 -18.12 -9.29 1.51
C ARG A 9 -17.76 -10.68 0.98
N HIS A 10 -17.55 -10.83 -0.33
CA HIS A 10 -17.14 -12.11 -0.87
C HIS A 10 -15.76 -12.50 -0.29
N PRO A 11 -15.56 -13.74 0.20
CA PRO A 11 -14.31 -14.13 0.87
C PRO A 11 -13.04 -13.82 0.07
N ARG A 12 -13.11 -13.87 -1.26
CA ARG A 12 -12.00 -13.50 -2.15
C ARG A 12 -11.62 -12.02 -2.06
N VAL A 13 -12.62 -11.13 -1.99
CA VAL A 13 -12.38 -9.68 -1.85
C VAL A 13 -11.71 -9.40 -0.51
N LEU A 14 -12.22 -10.00 0.57
CA LEU A 14 -11.65 -9.83 1.90
C LEU A 14 -10.20 -10.34 1.97
N GLN A 15 -9.90 -11.50 1.38
CA GLN A 15 -8.53 -12.01 1.32
C GLN A 15 -7.59 -11.14 0.49
N ALA A 16 -8.06 -10.58 -0.63
CA ALA A 16 -7.26 -9.65 -1.43
C ALA A 16 -6.98 -8.35 -0.65
N MET A 17 -7.98 -7.82 0.05
CA MET A 17 -7.83 -6.64 0.92
C MET A 17 -6.84 -6.90 2.06
N ASP A 18 -6.92 -8.06 2.70
CA ASP A 18 -6.01 -8.43 3.80
C ASP A 18 -4.56 -8.52 3.32
N ARG A 19 -4.32 -9.16 2.17
CA ARG A 19 -2.97 -9.21 1.56
C ARG A 19 -2.43 -7.82 1.22
N ALA A 20 -3.29 -6.96 0.66
CA ALA A 20 -2.91 -5.58 0.33
C ALA A 20 -2.57 -4.78 1.59
N ALA A 21 -3.36 -4.92 2.66
CA ALA A 21 -3.12 -4.25 3.94
C ALA A 21 -1.77 -4.65 4.54
N HIS A 22 -1.46 -5.95 4.58
CA HIS A 22 -0.16 -6.46 5.05
C HIS A 22 1.01 -5.94 4.20
N ALA A 23 0.85 -5.88 2.87
CA ALA A 23 1.88 -5.35 1.98
C ALA A 23 2.15 -3.86 2.26
N ILE A 24 1.10 -3.05 2.37
CA ILE A 24 1.19 -1.61 2.66
C ILE A 24 1.83 -1.38 4.03
N GLU A 25 1.43 -2.15 5.05
CA GLU A 25 2.00 -2.05 6.39
C GLU A 25 3.51 -2.38 6.40
N GLY A 26 3.92 -3.42 5.67
CA GLY A 26 5.33 -3.77 5.51
C GLY A 26 6.15 -2.65 4.87
N LEU A 27 5.65 -2.09 3.76
CA LEU A 27 6.30 -0.98 3.06
C LEU A 27 6.34 0.28 3.91
N PHE A 28 5.26 0.59 4.63
CA PHE A 28 5.19 1.74 5.53
C PHE A 28 6.29 1.67 6.60
N ARG A 29 6.41 0.53 7.27
CA ARG A 29 7.47 0.30 8.27
C ARG A 29 8.86 0.36 7.65
N GLU A 30 9.04 -0.20 6.45
CA GLU A 30 10.32 -0.17 5.73
C GLU A 30 10.76 1.27 5.41
N PHE A 31 9.87 2.11 4.91
CA PHE A 31 10.19 3.49 4.57
C PHE A 31 10.41 4.38 5.79
N LEU A 32 9.75 4.09 6.92
CA LEU A 32 10.05 4.77 8.18
C LEU A 32 11.39 4.36 8.77
N ALA A 33 11.73 3.06 8.68
CA ALA A 33 13.01 2.56 9.17
C ALA A 33 14.19 3.02 8.32
N ASP A 34 13.98 3.16 7.00
CA ASP A 34 14.99 3.63 6.06
C ASP A 34 14.40 4.64 5.06
N PRO A 35 14.32 5.94 5.44
CA PRO A 35 13.92 7.03 4.54
C PRO A 35 14.81 7.17 3.31
N GLY A 36 15.99 6.54 3.31
CA GLY A 36 16.91 6.42 2.18
C GLY A 36 16.30 5.74 0.96
N LYS A 37 15.25 4.93 1.17
CA LYS A 37 14.52 4.22 0.11
C LYS A 37 13.41 5.05 -0.54
N LEU A 38 13.03 6.17 0.06
CA LEU A 38 12.09 7.11 -0.54
C LEU A 38 12.79 7.94 -1.63
N PRO A 39 12.05 8.36 -2.68
CA PRO A 39 12.56 9.33 -3.63
C PRO A 39 13.00 10.64 -2.94
N PRO A 40 14.01 11.34 -3.49
CA PRO A 40 14.60 12.51 -2.84
C PRO A 40 13.59 13.62 -2.50
N GLU A 41 12.58 13.83 -3.32
CA GLU A 41 11.53 14.84 -3.11
C GLU A 41 10.67 14.55 -1.88
N TYR A 42 10.33 13.28 -1.63
CA TYR A 42 9.60 12.87 -0.43
C TYR A 42 10.50 12.94 0.79
N ARG A 43 11.78 12.58 0.66
CA ARG A 43 12.74 12.68 1.78
C ARG A 43 12.90 14.12 2.27
N LYS A 44 13.03 15.08 1.35
CA LYS A 44 13.04 16.52 1.69
C LYS A 44 11.75 16.97 2.35
N ARG A 45 10.61 16.38 1.94
CA ARG A 45 9.31 16.69 2.51
C ARG A 45 9.18 16.25 3.97
N MET A 46 9.89 15.20 4.39
CA MET A 46 9.95 14.75 5.80
C MET A 46 10.61 15.77 6.74
N GLU A 47 11.39 16.72 6.22
CA GLU A 47 11.96 17.81 7.04
C GLU A 47 10.90 18.85 7.42
N ARG A 48 9.80 18.93 6.65
CA ARG A 48 8.71 19.89 6.83
C ARG A 48 7.44 19.25 7.38
N ASP A 49 7.11 18.06 6.91
CA ASP A 49 5.92 17.29 7.25
C ASP A 49 6.34 16.05 8.06
N SER A 50 5.42 15.41 8.80
CA SER A 50 5.81 14.22 9.58
C SER A 50 6.29 13.07 8.67
N PRO A 51 7.25 12.25 9.12
CA PRO A 51 7.69 11.04 8.42
C PRO A 51 6.53 10.14 7.98
N GLU A 52 5.59 9.89 8.90
CA GLU A 52 4.44 9.01 8.69
C GLU A 52 3.53 9.57 7.61
N ARG A 53 3.22 10.87 7.66
CA ARG A 53 2.37 11.51 6.65
C ARG A 53 3.02 11.49 5.28
N THR A 54 4.32 11.71 5.21
CA THR A 54 5.06 11.71 3.95
C THR A 54 5.10 10.32 3.32
N VAL A 55 5.29 9.27 4.13
CA VAL A 55 5.22 7.88 3.67
C VAL A 55 3.80 7.52 3.23
N CYS A 56 2.77 7.94 3.98
CA CYS A 56 1.38 7.73 3.57
C CYS A 56 1.06 8.39 2.23
N ASP A 57 1.48 9.64 2.03
CA ASP A 57 1.27 10.37 0.77
C ASP A 57 2.00 9.67 -0.39
N TYR A 58 3.21 9.17 -0.15
CA TYR A 58 3.96 8.41 -1.14
C TYR A 58 3.23 7.12 -1.53
N LEU A 59 2.85 6.30 -0.55
CA LEU A 59 2.16 5.03 -0.78
C LEU A 59 0.79 5.21 -1.45
N ALA A 60 0.04 6.25 -1.06
CA ALA A 60 -1.25 6.59 -1.68
C ALA A 60 -1.12 7.02 -3.15
N GLY A 61 0.06 7.50 -3.57
CA GLY A 61 0.35 7.84 -4.96
C GLY A 61 0.76 6.64 -5.83
N MET A 62 0.90 5.44 -5.27
CA MET A 62 1.34 4.25 -5.98
C MET A 62 0.17 3.42 -6.52
N THR A 63 0.46 2.54 -7.48
CA THR A 63 -0.53 1.61 -8.05
C THR A 63 -0.40 0.23 -7.42
N ASP A 64 -1.47 -0.58 -7.44
CA ASP A 64 -1.45 -1.96 -6.95
C ASP A 64 -0.34 -2.80 -7.60
N ARG A 65 -0.07 -2.58 -8.90
CA ARG A 65 1.02 -3.24 -9.62
C ARG A 65 2.39 -2.84 -9.07
N TRP A 66 2.58 -1.56 -8.74
CA TRP A 66 3.82 -1.08 -8.12
C TRP A 66 4.00 -1.70 -6.74
N LEU A 67 2.92 -1.72 -5.93
CA LEU A 67 2.94 -2.34 -4.59
C LEU A 67 3.28 -3.83 -4.67
N ALA A 68 2.66 -4.56 -5.62
CA ALA A 68 2.92 -5.98 -5.81
C ALA A 68 4.38 -6.24 -6.19
N ALA A 69 4.90 -5.50 -7.18
CA ALA A 69 6.29 -5.61 -7.59
C ALA A 69 7.26 -5.28 -6.44
N ARG A 70 6.95 -4.26 -5.64
CA ARG A 70 7.79 -3.83 -4.51
C ARG A 70 7.76 -4.84 -3.36
N ALA A 71 6.62 -5.45 -3.11
CA ALA A 71 6.42 -6.45 -2.06
C ALA A 71 6.80 -7.88 -2.50
N GLY A 72 7.28 -8.07 -3.74
CA GLY A 72 7.63 -9.39 -4.27
C GLY A 72 6.42 -10.32 -4.50
N MET A 73 5.25 -9.73 -4.73
CA MET A 73 3.99 -10.43 -4.94
C MET A 73 3.59 -10.41 -6.42
N ASP A 74 2.80 -11.38 -6.85
CA ASP A 74 2.15 -11.36 -8.17
C ASP A 74 1.18 -10.16 -8.24
N PRO A 75 1.20 -9.32 -9.30
CA PRO A 75 0.20 -8.26 -9.49
C PRO A 75 -1.27 -8.73 -9.42
N GLU A 76 -1.56 -9.99 -9.74
CA GLU A 76 -2.90 -10.57 -9.62
C GLU A 76 -3.30 -10.84 -8.15
N THR A 77 -2.34 -10.82 -7.22
CA THR A 77 -2.57 -11.07 -5.78
C THR A 77 -3.60 -10.12 -5.16
N PHE A 78 -3.69 -8.89 -5.68
CA PHE A 78 -4.61 -7.84 -5.23
C PHE A 78 -5.87 -7.74 -6.09
N THR A 79 -5.99 -8.55 -7.14
CA THR A 79 -7.13 -8.51 -8.05
C THR A 79 -8.24 -9.44 -7.55
N ALA A 80 -9.42 -8.90 -7.29
CA ALA A 80 -10.61 -9.68 -6.94
C ALA A 80 -11.41 -10.09 -8.20
N ARG A 81 -10.74 -10.70 -9.19
CA ARG A 81 -11.40 -11.26 -10.39
C ARG A 81 -11.95 -12.67 -10.12
#